data_AF-A0A1V2R7Z8-F1
#
_entry.id   AF-A0A1V2R7Z8-F1
#
_cell.length_a   1.000
_cell.length_b   1.000
_cell.length_c   1.000
_cell.angle_alpha   90.00
_cell.angle_beta   90.00
_cell.angle_gamma   90.00
#
_symmetry.space_group_name_H-M   'P 1'
#
loop_
_entity.id
_entity.type
_entity.pdbx_description
1 polymer ?
#
loop_
_entity_poly.entity_id
_entity_poly.type
_entity_poly.pdbx_seq_one_letter_code
_entity_poly.pdbx_strand_id
1 'polypeptide(L)'
;MKILDCTLRDGGYYNKWDFNFDVVNAYLEAVAAAKIDYVELGLRNFPQEGFLGPFAYTTESLINRLTLPEGPVYGVMIDAKTILSSGMSVEEAVDKLFVEKSESKLSLVRVAAHFHEVEHSEPIVKALKNKGYIVGYNLMQSGGKADDIIADKARQAVDWGCVDALYFADSLGNMDTKEVNRIIKALRTHWKGELGIHTHNNMAKALDNTLAAYESGVTWLDVTVTGMGRGAGNAQTENLLAVLSKTESPYQASPIYDLVVRYFDKMQKEYGWGSNFLYFIGAQNDVHPTYVQNLLSDERYGPDEIVGAIEYLSNAKASSYNGKVLEQALKLNDQIDIEEDGSNELIGRFDNREVLIIGGGESVLKYKNGILGYISEHNPIVLSINVNKNVPVEYVDYYIISHNAKFLAERSKYKALTKPIILPKHRFNKDELSYLNPEIKVFDYGLRIEEDIYDIADTRCTIPSELTVGYAIAAAFVGNASSIKLVGFDGFEKGDNRQQEMVDLFIKINEFKQKKEILSLTPTSYPVKEGSVYAPFI
;
A
#
# COMPACT_ATOMS: atom_id res chain seq x y z
N MET A 1 30.91 17.96 3.21
CA MET A 1 29.87 16.92 3.10
C MET A 1 28.86 17.20 4.19
N LYS A 2 27.57 17.04 3.89
CA LYS A 2 26.44 17.23 4.80
C LYS A 2 25.54 16.01 4.65
N ILE A 3 25.08 15.43 5.74
CA ILE A 3 24.10 14.34 5.74
C ILE A 3 22.75 14.89 6.17
N LEU A 4 21.72 14.58 5.39
CA LEU A 4 20.34 14.88 5.71
C LEU A 4 19.59 13.57 5.97
N ASP A 5 19.10 13.38 7.20
CA ASP A 5 18.23 12.26 7.52
C ASP A 5 16.76 12.67 7.34
N CYS A 6 16.04 11.93 6.50
CA CYS A 6 14.63 12.19 6.17
C CYS A 6 13.69 11.05 6.58
N THR A 7 14.05 10.29 7.61
CA THR A 7 13.31 9.09 8.05
C THR A 7 11.84 9.37 8.35
N LEU A 8 11.53 10.45 9.08
CA LEU A 8 10.14 10.77 9.45
C LEU A 8 9.33 11.28 8.24
N ARG A 9 9.97 11.94 7.27
CA ARG A 9 9.31 12.38 6.04
C ARG A 9 9.07 11.22 5.09
N ASP A 10 10.11 10.49 4.71
CA ASP A 10 9.96 9.49 3.65
C ASP A 10 9.49 8.14 4.20
N GLY A 11 9.83 7.80 5.44
CA GLY A 11 9.27 6.62 6.08
C GLY A 11 7.77 6.72 6.33
N GLY A 12 7.23 7.95 6.37
CA GLY A 12 5.81 8.22 6.59
C GLY A 12 4.87 7.54 5.58
N TYR A 13 5.36 7.13 4.41
CA TYR A 13 4.58 6.39 3.43
C TYR A 13 4.06 5.03 3.93
N TYR A 14 4.66 4.43 4.97
CA TYR A 14 4.21 3.14 5.52
C TYR A 14 3.15 3.25 6.61
N ASN A 15 3.17 4.34 7.37
CA ASN A 15 2.33 4.52 8.56
C ASN A 15 1.49 5.80 8.47
N LYS A 16 1.27 6.33 7.25
CA LYS A 16 0.54 7.58 7.01
C LYS A 16 1.12 8.77 7.79
N TRP A 17 2.45 8.81 7.97
CA TRP A 17 3.16 9.82 8.77
C TRP A 17 2.73 9.88 10.25
N ASP A 18 2.21 8.77 10.78
CA ASP A 18 1.82 8.62 12.18
C ASP A 18 2.84 7.79 12.95
N PHE A 19 3.83 8.49 13.51
CA PHE A 19 4.88 7.88 14.33
C PHE A 19 4.57 8.05 15.81
N ASN A 20 4.75 6.98 16.59
CA ASN A 20 4.71 7.08 18.04
C ASN A 20 5.80 8.05 18.53
N PHE A 21 5.44 8.98 19.42
CA PHE A 21 6.35 10.00 19.94
C PHE A 21 7.59 9.43 20.66
N ASP A 22 7.51 8.24 21.24
CA ASP A 22 8.67 7.57 21.83
C ASP A 22 9.72 7.24 20.76
N VAL A 23 9.27 6.78 19.59
CA VAL A 23 10.14 6.51 18.43
C VAL A 23 10.72 7.82 17.90
N VAL A 24 9.90 8.87 17.80
CA VAL A 24 10.33 10.20 17.34
C VAL A 24 11.42 10.77 18.25
N ASN A 25 11.20 10.76 19.56
CA ASN A 25 12.17 11.29 20.52
C ASN A 25 13.48 10.52 20.47
N ALA A 26 13.42 9.18 20.48
CA ALA A 26 14.62 8.34 20.34
C ALA A 26 15.36 8.61 19.02
N TYR A 27 14.62 8.78 17.92
CA TYR A 27 15.19 9.14 16.62
C TYR A 27 15.91 10.49 16.67
N LEU A 28 15.26 11.55 17.18
CA LEU A 28 15.82 12.90 17.24
C LEU A 28 17.09 12.96 18.10
N GLU A 29 17.09 12.27 19.25
CA GLU A 29 18.28 12.14 20.11
C GLU A 29 19.42 11.40 19.39
N ALA A 30 19.11 10.30 18.71
CA ALA A 30 20.10 9.48 18.02
C ALA A 30 20.74 10.21 16.84
N VAL A 31 19.97 10.90 15.99
CA VAL A 31 20.52 11.66 14.84
C VAL A 31 21.36 12.86 15.30
N ALA A 32 20.98 13.53 16.39
CA ALA A 32 21.77 14.59 16.98
C ALA A 32 23.08 14.06 17.58
N ALA A 33 23.01 12.97 18.35
CA ALA A 33 24.20 12.30 18.89
C ALA A 33 25.12 11.74 17.79
N ALA A 34 24.54 11.33 16.65
CA ALA A 34 25.26 10.92 15.45
C ALA A 34 25.90 12.09 14.68
N LYS A 35 25.62 13.33 15.09
CA LYS A 35 26.07 14.58 14.46
C LYS A 35 25.59 14.72 13.01
N ILE A 36 24.38 14.23 12.72
CA ILE A 36 23.73 14.44 11.43
C ILE A 36 23.46 15.94 11.24
N ASP A 37 23.76 16.48 10.07
CA ASP A 37 23.72 17.92 9.82
C ASP A 37 22.28 18.45 9.68
N TYR A 38 21.41 17.69 9.00
CA TYR A 38 20.03 18.09 8.72
C TYR A 38 19.04 16.96 9.04
N VAL A 39 17.88 17.33 9.58
CA VAL A 39 16.78 16.41 9.84
C VAL A 39 15.52 16.95 9.19
N GLU A 40 14.95 16.18 8.27
CA GLU A 40 13.67 16.48 7.64
C GLU A 40 12.55 15.75 8.39
N LEU A 41 11.81 16.52 9.18
CA LEU A 41 10.82 15.99 10.12
C LEU A 41 9.58 15.43 9.43
N GLY A 42 9.25 15.93 8.25
CA GLY A 42 8.00 15.56 7.59
C GLY A 42 7.68 16.41 6.37
N LEU A 43 6.43 16.32 5.96
CA LEU A 43 5.85 17.14 4.90
C LEU A 43 5.16 18.39 5.47
N ARG A 44 4.90 19.34 4.57
CA ARG A 44 4.03 20.49 4.77
C ARG A 44 2.90 20.43 3.74
N ASN A 45 1.67 20.22 4.20
CA ASN A 45 0.50 20.09 3.33
C ASN A 45 -0.69 20.91 3.84
N PHE A 46 -1.58 21.27 2.92
CA PHE A 46 -2.95 21.66 3.26
C PHE A 46 -3.74 20.44 3.76
N PRO A 47 -4.89 20.63 4.45
CA PRO A 47 -5.76 19.54 4.86
C PRO A 47 -6.06 18.58 3.70
N GLN A 48 -5.85 17.28 3.92
CA GLN A 48 -6.10 16.23 2.95
C GLN A 48 -7.36 15.45 3.34
N GLU A 49 -7.96 14.75 2.37
CA GLU A 49 -9.02 13.79 2.65
C GLU A 49 -8.48 12.55 3.39
N GLY A 50 -9.25 12.05 4.36
CA GLY A 50 -8.85 10.93 5.19
C GLY A 50 -7.88 11.29 6.34
N PHE A 51 -7.38 10.27 7.04
CA PHE A 51 -6.44 10.47 8.14
C PHE A 51 -5.00 10.41 7.64
N LEU A 52 -4.24 11.47 7.93
CA LEU A 52 -2.79 11.51 7.87
C LEU A 52 -2.27 11.97 9.24
N GLY A 53 -1.18 11.36 9.68
CA GLY A 53 -0.53 11.62 10.94
C GLY A 53 0.16 12.99 11.01
N PRO A 54 0.68 13.36 12.20
CA PRO A 54 1.22 14.68 12.47
C PRO A 54 2.37 15.09 11.53
N PHE A 55 3.21 14.14 11.07
CA PHE A 55 4.36 14.44 10.22
C PHE A 55 4.02 14.62 8.73
N ALA A 56 2.75 14.42 8.33
CA ALA A 56 2.29 14.81 6.98
C ALA A 56 2.06 16.33 6.86
N TYR A 57 1.93 17.01 8.00
CA TYR A 57 1.65 18.44 8.10
C TYR A 57 2.76 19.21 8.82
N THR A 58 3.38 18.54 9.80
CA THR A 58 4.48 19.02 10.64
C THR A 58 4.23 20.41 11.22
N THR A 59 3.01 20.74 11.62
CA THR A 59 2.57 22.12 11.95
C THR A 59 3.44 22.81 13.01
N GLU A 60 3.43 24.14 13.07
CA GLU A 60 4.14 24.89 14.13
C GLU A 60 3.69 24.44 15.54
N SER A 61 2.41 24.09 15.72
CA SER A 61 1.91 23.51 16.96
C SER A 61 2.56 22.16 17.32
N LEU A 62 2.84 21.30 16.33
CA LEU A 62 3.60 20.08 16.55
C LEU A 62 5.05 20.39 16.91
N ILE A 63 5.73 21.19 16.09
CA ILE A 63 7.16 21.53 16.23
C ILE A 63 7.43 22.21 17.59
N ASN A 64 6.50 23.06 18.05
CA ASN A 64 6.62 23.73 19.34
C ASN A 64 6.51 22.77 20.54
N ARG A 65 5.77 21.65 20.39
CA ARG A 65 5.68 20.58 21.39
C ARG A 65 6.82 19.58 21.34
N LEU A 66 7.51 19.45 20.20
CA LEU A 66 8.67 18.59 20.07
C LEU A 66 9.90 19.20 20.77
N THR A 67 10.66 18.34 21.42
CA THR A 67 12.02 18.65 21.87
C THR A 67 12.97 18.35 20.72
N LEU A 68 13.57 19.39 20.17
CA LEU A 68 14.54 19.29 19.09
C LEU A 68 15.95 19.47 19.70
N PRO A 69 16.79 18.41 19.77
CA PRO A 69 18.14 18.51 20.28
C PRO A 69 19.01 19.53 19.52
N GLU A 70 20.02 20.08 20.19
CA GLU A 70 21.01 20.92 19.52
C GLU A 70 21.90 20.10 18.57
N GLY A 71 22.34 20.72 17.48
CA GLY A 71 23.23 20.11 16.49
C GLY A 71 22.62 20.15 15.09
N PRO A 72 21.59 19.32 14.79
CA PRO A 72 20.99 19.30 13.47
C PRO A 72 20.21 20.57 13.14
N VAL A 73 20.16 20.91 11.85
CA VAL A 73 19.23 21.88 11.31
C VAL A 73 17.94 21.16 10.90
N TYR A 74 16.83 21.56 11.49
CA TYR A 74 15.53 20.93 11.25
C TYR A 74 14.78 21.58 10.08
N GLY A 75 14.09 20.75 9.30
CA GLY A 75 13.31 21.19 8.16
C GLY A 75 12.13 20.30 7.81
N VAL A 76 11.44 20.69 6.75
CA VAL A 76 10.30 19.97 6.15
C VAL A 76 10.39 20.02 4.63
N MET A 77 9.67 19.14 3.96
CA MET A 77 9.49 19.16 2.52
C MET A 77 8.06 19.60 2.15
N ILE A 78 7.93 20.33 1.04
CA ILE A 78 6.66 20.66 0.40
C ILE A 78 6.72 20.33 -1.09
N ASP A 79 5.67 19.72 -1.61
CA ASP A 79 5.53 19.52 -3.05
C ASP A 79 5.12 20.84 -3.71
N ALA A 80 5.82 21.25 -4.77
CA ALA A 80 5.47 22.45 -5.54
C ALA A 80 4.01 22.41 -6.00
N LYS A 81 3.54 21.22 -6.40
CA LYS A 81 2.14 20.96 -6.74
C LYS A 81 1.16 21.41 -5.65
N THR A 82 1.45 21.16 -4.37
CA THR A 82 0.58 21.53 -3.25
C THR A 82 0.29 23.02 -3.22
N ILE A 83 1.26 23.86 -3.60
CA ILE A 83 1.08 25.31 -3.73
C ILE A 83 0.39 25.64 -5.05
N LEU A 84 0.90 25.13 -6.17
CA LEU A 84 0.46 25.48 -7.53
C LEU A 84 -1.00 25.09 -7.81
N SER A 85 -1.51 24.02 -7.18
CA SER A 85 -2.89 23.57 -7.34
C SER A 85 -3.83 24.04 -6.22
N SER A 86 -3.39 24.93 -5.33
CA SER A 86 -4.17 25.36 -4.15
C SER A 86 -5.34 26.31 -4.49
N GLY A 87 -5.34 26.91 -5.68
CA GLY A 87 -6.29 27.96 -6.07
C GLY A 87 -6.02 29.33 -5.43
N MET A 88 -4.96 29.46 -4.63
CA MET A 88 -4.48 30.72 -4.05
C MET A 88 -3.29 31.25 -4.85
N SER A 89 -2.91 32.52 -4.64
CA SER A 89 -1.60 32.99 -5.08
C SER A 89 -0.49 32.25 -4.32
N VAL A 90 0.72 32.21 -4.90
CA VAL A 90 1.87 31.52 -4.29
C VAL A 90 2.20 32.13 -2.93
N GLU A 91 2.18 33.45 -2.83
CA GLU A 91 2.45 34.19 -1.59
C GLU A 91 1.43 33.84 -0.52
N GLU A 92 0.13 33.86 -0.82
CA GLU A 92 -0.93 33.49 0.13
C GLU A 92 -0.83 32.03 0.58
N ALA A 93 -0.50 31.11 -0.34
CA ALA A 93 -0.33 29.70 -0.02
C ALA A 93 0.88 29.46 0.90
N VAL A 94 2.00 30.13 0.63
CA VAL A 94 3.21 30.07 1.48
C VAL A 94 2.94 30.70 2.84
N ASP A 95 2.27 31.86 2.91
CA ASP A 95 1.91 32.52 4.17
C ASP A 95 0.99 31.68 5.05
N LYS A 96 0.08 30.88 4.45
CA LYS A 96 -0.76 29.95 5.21
C LYS A 96 -0.01 28.76 5.78
N LEU A 97 1.05 28.31 5.11
CA LEU A 97 1.78 27.11 5.49
C LEU A 97 3.02 27.38 6.33
N PHE A 98 3.59 28.59 6.23
CA PHE A 98 4.85 28.96 6.85
C PHE A 98 4.77 30.34 7.52
N VAL A 99 5.22 30.38 8.77
CA VAL A 99 5.51 31.63 9.51
C VAL A 99 6.91 32.15 9.14
N GLU A 100 7.27 33.34 9.62
CA GLU A 100 8.64 33.86 9.47
C GLU A 100 9.65 32.91 10.15
N LYS A 101 10.83 32.72 9.55
CA LYS A 101 11.85 31.80 10.09
C LYS A 101 12.28 32.17 11.51
N SER A 102 12.19 33.45 11.89
CA SER A 102 12.46 33.91 13.27
C SER A 102 11.45 33.42 14.30
N GLU A 103 10.28 32.98 13.86
CA GLU A 103 9.16 32.51 14.70
C GLU A 103 9.02 30.98 14.69
N SER A 104 9.75 30.28 13.81
CA SER A 104 9.75 28.83 13.72
C SER A 104 11.04 28.23 14.29
N LYS A 105 10.96 26.99 14.78
CA LYS A 105 12.17 26.19 15.08
C LYS A 105 12.79 25.57 13.82
N LEU A 106 12.08 25.59 12.69
CA LEU A 106 12.61 25.10 11.41
C LEU A 106 13.50 26.15 10.76
N SER A 107 14.51 25.70 10.03
CA SER A 107 15.36 26.56 9.23
C SER A 107 15.47 26.10 7.77
N LEU A 108 15.16 24.84 7.46
CA LEU A 108 15.19 24.28 6.10
C LEU A 108 13.77 24.03 5.58
N VAL A 109 13.52 24.44 4.33
CA VAL A 109 12.36 24.01 3.55
C VAL A 109 12.85 23.43 2.24
N ARG A 110 12.50 22.18 1.94
CA ARG A 110 12.77 21.56 0.64
C ARG A 110 11.53 21.62 -0.24
N VAL A 111 11.68 22.10 -1.47
CA VAL A 111 10.59 22.15 -2.45
C VAL A 111 10.81 21.04 -3.46
N ALA A 112 9.95 20.02 -3.47
CA ALA A 112 9.99 18.93 -4.43
C ALA A 112 9.14 19.27 -5.66
N ALA A 113 9.70 19.10 -6.85
CA ALA A 113 9.04 19.46 -8.09
C ALA A 113 9.37 18.48 -9.22
N HIS A 114 8.36 18.15 -10.02
CA HIS A 114 8.56 17.55 -11.32
C HIS A 114 9.16 18.57 -12.30
N PHE A 115 9.84 18.07 -13.35
CA PHE A 115 10.54 18.93 -14.31
C PHE A 115 9.67 20.01 -14.98
N HIS A 116 8.38 19.72 -15.22
CA HIS A 116 7.44 20.69 -15.81
C HIS A 116 6.98 21.77 -14.81
N GLU A 117 7.07 21.50 -13.51
CA GLU A 117 6.70 22.45 -12.45
C GLU A 117 7.82 23.46 -12.17
N VAL A 118 9.06 23.15 -12.57
CA VAL A 118 10.23 24.03 -12.36
C VAL A 118 9.98 25.43 -12.92
N GLU A 119 9.38 25.54 -14.10
CA GLU A 119 9.10 26.83 -14.76
C GLU A 119 8.18 27.75 -13.95
N HIS A 120 7.43 27.18 -12.99
CA HIS A 120 6.46 27.88 -12.16
C HIS A 120 6.89 27.99 -10.69
N SER A 121 8.08 27.49 -10.35
CA SER A 121 8.52 27.35 -8.95
C SER A 121 9.34 28.53 -8.42
N GLU A 122 9.78 29.45 -9.28
CA GLU A 122 10.52 30.66 -8.86
C GLU A 122 9.80 31.45 -7.75
N PRO A 123 8.50 31.76 -7.86
CA PRO A 123 7.82 32.55 -6.82
C PRO A 123 7.77 31.80 -5.48
N ILE A 124 7.68 30.46 -5.50
CA ILE A 124 7.64 29.63 -4.29
C ILE A 124 8.97 29.75 -3.55
N VAL A 125 10.08 29.57 -4.28
CA VAL A 125 11.43 29.66 -3.71
C VAL A 125 11.66 31.08 -3.17
N LYS A 126 11.32 32.12 -3.93
CA LYS A 126 11.48 33.51 -3.50
C LYS A 126 10.66 33.83 -2.25
N ALA A 127 9.40 33.38 -2.18
CA ALA A 127 8.55 33.59 -1.00
C ALA A 127 9.15 32.94 0.26
N LEU A 128 9.63 31.69 0.16
CA LEU A 128 10.29 31.00 1.28
C LEU A 128 11.61 31.66 1.69
N LYS A 129 12.40 32.15 0.72
CA LYS A 129 13.64 32.88 0.99
C LYS A 129 13.38 34.24 1.66
N ASN A 130 12.33 34.95 1.23
CA ASN A 130 11.92 36.21 1.85
C ASN A 130 11.52 36.04 3.33
N LYS A 131 10.96 34.88 3.69
CA LYS A 131 10.69 34.49 5.09
C LYS A 131 11.93 34.09 5.89
N GLY A 132 13.10 34.04 5.26
CA GLY A 132 14.39 33.76 5.92
C GLY A 132 14.77 32.28 6.01
N TYR A 133 14.10 31.38 5.29
CA TYR A 133 14.46 29.96 5.27
C TYR A 133 15.68 29.66 4.39
N ILE A 134 16.35 28.55 4.69
CA ILE A 134 17.23 27.84 3.76
C ILE A 134 16.32 27.04 2.84
N VAL A 135 16.48 27.16 1.52
CA VAL A 135 15.65 26.50 0.53
C VAL A 135 16.47 25.51 -0.30
N GLY A 136 16.16 24.23 -0.11
CA GLY A 136 16.60 23.17 -1.01
C GLY A 136 15.57 22.96 -2.11
N TYR A 137 16.02 22.78 -3.36
CA TYR A 137 15.12 22.57 -4.49
C TYR A 137 15.34 21.19 -5.11
N ASN A 138 14.33 20.32 -5.04
CA ASN A 138 14.40 18.91 -5.37
C ASN A 138 13.77 18.60 -6.73
N LEU A 139 14.62 18.27 -7.71
CA LEU A 139 14.18 17.76 -9.01
C LEU A 139 13.81 16.29 -8.89
N MET A 140 12.51 16.00 -8.99
CA MET A 140 11.99 14.63 -9.02
C MET A 140 12.16 13.99 -10.40
N GLN A 141 12.31 12.67 -10.44
CA GLN A 141 12.38 11.87 -11.68
C GLN A 141 13.44 12.37 -12.68
N SER A 142 14.66 12.62 -12.20
CA SER A 142 15.76 13.07 -13.05
C SER A 142 16.31 11.96 -13.97
N GLY A 143 16.07 10.70 -13.64
CA GLY A 143 16.55 9.53 -14.39
C GLY A 143 15.96 9.48 -15.79
N GLY A 144 16.78 9.12 -16.77
CA GLY A 144 16.37 8.96 -18.17
C GLY A 144 16.06 10.27 -18.91
N LYS A 145 16.15 11.44 -18.25
CA LYS A 145 16.00 12.75 -18.91
C LYS A 145 17.26 13.11 -19.69
N ALA A 146 17.10 13.74 -20.85
CA ALA A 146 18.22 14.18 -21.67
C ALA A 146 19.08 15.26 -20.95
N ASP A 147 20.39 15.29 -21.26
CA ASP A 147 21.37 16.17 -20.62
C ASP A 147 20.99 17.66 -20.73
N ASP A 148 20.47 18.08 -21.89
CA ASP A 148 20.07 19.45 -22.18
C ASP A 148 18.86 19.89 -21.36
N ILE A 149 17.87 19.00 -21.17
CA ILE A 149 16.72 19.23 -20.31
C ILE A 149 17.14 19.41 -18.84
N ILE A 150 18.06 18.57 -18.35
CA ILE A 150 18.59 18.67 -16.98
C ILE A 150 19.40 19.96 -16.81
N ALA A 151 20.26 20.28 -17.77
CA ALA A 151 21.06 21.50 -17.77
C ALA A 151 20.18 22.76 -17.78
N ASP A 152 19.08 22.77 -18.55
CA ASP A 152 18.12 23.88 -18.54
C ASP A 152 17.45 24.06 -17.18
N LYS A 153 17.06 22.98 -16.49
CA LYS A 153 16.49 23.11 -15.13
C LYS A 153 17.51 23.66 -14.13
N ALA A 154 18.78 23.29 -14.26
CA ALA A 154 19.86 23.91 -13.49
C ALA A 154 20.04 25.40 -13.82
N ARG A 155 19.95 25.79 -15.11
CA ARG A 155 19.98 27.20 -15.53
C ARG A 155 18.85 28.01 -14.89
N GLN A 156 17.62 27.49 -14.92
CA GLN A 156 16.47 28.14 -14.29
C GLN A 156 16.70 28.36 -12.79
N ALA A 157 17.19 27.33 -12.07
CA ALA A 157 17.53 27.47 -10.65
C ALA A 157 18.62 28.53 -10.37
N VAL A 158 19.59 28.70 -11.28
CA VAL A 158 20.58 29.78 -11.23
C VAL A 158 19.91 31.15 -11.43
N ASP A 159 19.02 31.26 -12.41
CA ASP A 159 18.33 32.52 -12.74
C ASP A 159 17.48 33.05 -11.57
N TRP A 160 16.94 32.16 -10.73
CA TRP A 160 16.19 32.54 -9.52
C TRP A 160 17.08 33.20 -8.46
N GLY A 161 18.38 32.91 -8.48
CA GLY A 161 19.41 33.55 -7.65
C GLY A 161 19.33 33.31 -6.15
N CYS A 162 18.44 32.43 -5.68
CA CYS A 162 18.12 32.31 -4.26
C CYS A 162 18.00 30.87 -3.72
N VAL A 163 18.20 29.84 -4.54
CA VAL A 163 18.27 28.44 -4.10
C VAL A 163 19.58 28.21 -3.33
N ASP A 164 19.53 27.56 -2.16
CA ASP A 164 20.73 27.26 -1.37
C ASP A 164 21.38 25.93 -1.78
N ALA A 165 20.57 24.93 -2.12
CA ALA A 165 21.02 23.63 -2.59
C ALA A 165 20.08 23.05 -3.65
N LEU A 166 20.62 22.63 -4.79
CA LEU A 166 19.87 21.96 -5.85
C LEU A 166 20.02 20.45 -5.73
N TYR A 167 18.90 19.73 -5.74
CA TYR A 167 18.84 18.29 -5.55
C TYR A 167 18.31 17.59 -6.80
N PHE A 168 18.74 16.34 -6.96
CA PHE A 168 18.12 15.39 -7.88
C PHE A 168 17.79 14.09 -7.15
N ALA A 169 16.72 13.44 -7.58
CA ALA A 169 16.23 12.21 -6.94
C ALA A 169 16.14 11.03 -7.92
N ASP A 170 16.57 9.86 -7.45
CA ASP A 170 16.34 8.57 -8.09
C ASP A 170 14.93 8.06 -7.80
N SER A 171 13.90 8.81 -8.22
CA SER A 171 12.51 8.59 -7.77
C SER A 171 11.95 7.20 -8.11
N LEU A 172 12.50 6.52 -9.12
CA LEU A 172 12.12 5.16 -9.51
C LEU A 172 13.07 4.09 -8.93
N GLY A 173 14.19 4.49 -8.31
CA GLY A 173 15.20 3.59 -7.76
C GLY A 173 15.90 2.73 -8.82
N ASN A 174 16.05 3.27 -10.03
CA ASN A 174 16.55 2.56 -11.20
C ASN A 174 17.85 3.14 -11.76
N MET A 175 18.41 4.19 -11.14
CA MET A 175 19.69 4.74 -11.55
C MET A 175 20.84 3.79 -11.21
N ASP A 176 21.87 3.81 -12.05
CA ASP A 176 23.20 3.31 -11.71
C ASP A 176 24.20 4.46 -11.55
N THR A 177 25.42 4.14 -11.13
CA THR A 177 26.49 5.11 -10.94
C THR A 177 26.80 5.93 -12.21
N LYS A 178 26.65 5.34 -13.40
CA LYS A 178 26.90 6.07 -14.66
C LYS A 178 25.84 7.14 -14.87
N GLU A 179 24.58 6.80 -14.64
CA GLU A 179 23.46 7.73 -14.73
C GLU A 179 23.57 8.86 -13.69
N VAL A 180 23.90 8.53 -12.44
CA VAL A 180 24.18 9.52 -11.39
C VAL A 180 25.25 10.51 -11.83
N ASN A 181 26.39 10.02 -12.32
CA ASN A 181 27.49 10.88 -12.76
C ASN A 181 27.11 11.73 -14.00
N ARG A 182 26.30 11.19 -14.91
CA ARG A 182 25.77 11.93 -16.07
C ARG A 182 24.89 13.09 -15.62
N ILE A 183 23.93 12.84 -14.73
CA ILE A 183 23.03 13.88 -14.21
C ILE A 183 23.82 14.97 -13.49
N ILE A 184 24.79 14.60 -12.64
CA ILE A 184 25.67 15.57 -11.96
C ILE A 184 26.40 16.44 -12.98
N LYS A 185 26.99 15.84 -14.03
CA LYS A 185 27.68 16.58 -15.09
C LYS A 185 26.74 17.56 -15.80
N ALA A 186 25.52 17.12 -16.13
CA ALA A 186 24.52 17.96 -16.78
C ALA A 186 24.14 19.17 -15.90
N LEU A 187 23.83 18.94 -14.61
CA LEU A 187 23.52 20.00 -13.65
C LEU A 187 24.70 20.99 -13.50
N ARG A 188 25.93 20.48 -13.44
CA ARG A 188 27.17 21.27 -13.30
C ARG A 188 27.50 22.16 -14.51
N THR A 189 26.81 21.99 -15.64
CA THR A 189 26.88 22.91 -16.78
C THR A 189 26.55 24.34 -16.35
N HIS A 190 25.52 24.50 -15.52
CA HIS A 190 25.09 25.82 -15.02
C HIS A 190 25.24 25.97 -13.51
N TRP A 191 24.86 24.96 -12.71
CA TRP A 191 24.80 25.08 -11.26
C TRP A 191 26.19 24.93 -10.59
N LYS A 192 26.64 25.99 -9.91
CA LYS A 192 27.92 26.01 -9.16
C LYS A 192 27.74 25.93 -7.64
N GLY A 193 26.52 26.01 -7.14
CA GLY A 193 26.20 25.92 -5.71
C GLY A 193 26.29 24.49 -5.16
N GLU A 194 25.74 24.31 -3.96
CA GLU A 194 25.67 23.00 -3.31
C GLU A 194 24.71 22.08 -4.07
N LEU A 195 25.12 20.82 -4.26
CA LEU A 195 24.29 19.79 -4.87
C LEU A 195 23.91 18.76 -3.82
N GLY A 196 22.70 18.24 -3.92
CA GLY A 196 22.23 17.12 -3.12
C GLY A 196 21.69 15.97 -3.95
N ILE A 197 21.70 14.77 -3.36
CA ILE A 197 21.16 13.56 -3.97
C ILE A 197 20.22 12.83 -3.01
N HIS A 198 19.11 12.32 -3.54
CA HIS A 198 18.19 11.42 -2.85
C HIS A 198 18.07 10.10 -3.64
N THR A 199 18.57 9.01 -3.06
CA THR A 199 18.64 7.70 -3.74
C THR A 199 17.62 6.73 -3.16
N HIS A 200 16.88 6.05 -4.03
CA HIS A 200 15.99 4.97 -3.66
C HIS A 200 16.65 3.60 -3.88
N ASN A 201 16.23 2.61 -3.11
CA ASN A 201 16.89 1.31 -3.01
C ASN A 201 16.18 0.19 -3.78
N ASN A 202 15.34 0.52 -4.78
CA ASN A 202 14.57 -0.48 -5.52
C ASN A 202 15.47 -1.53 -6.20
N MET A 203 16.57 -1.09 -6.82
CA MET A 203 17.60 -1.98 -7.37
C MET A 203 18.75 -2.33 -6.41
N ALA A 204 18.59 -2.09 -5.11
CA ALA A 204 19.65 -2.29 -4.09
C ALA A 204 20.94 -1.48 -4.32
N LYS A 205 20.83 -0.32 -4.98
CA LYS A 205 21.97 0.55 -5.37
C LYS A 205 22.03 1.88 -4.62
N ALA A 206 21.15 2.12 -3.65
CA ALA A 206 21.02 3.45 -3.06
C ALA A 206 22.34 3.94 -2.42
N LEU A 207 22.98 3.08 -1.62
CA LEU A 207 24.25 3.41 -0.97
C LEU A 207 25.37 3.68 -1.98
N ASP A 208 25.53 2.80 -2.97
CA ASP A 208 26.56 2.93 -4.01
C ASP A 208 26.38 4.21 -4.84
N ASN A 209 25.14 4.53 -5.21
CA ASN A 209 24.80 5.75 -5.92
C ASN A 209 25.06 7.00 -5.06
N THR A 210 24.77 6.95 -3.76
CA THR A 210 25.06 8.04 -2.81
C THR A 210 26.57 8.29 -2.67
N LEU A 211 27.37 7.22 -2.52
CA LEU A 211 28.83 7.32 -2.42
C LEU A 211 29.45 7.82 -3.74
N ALA A 212 29.00 7.32 -4.88
CA ALA A 212 29.49 7.79 -6.17
C ALA A 212 29.14 9.26 -6.45
N ALA A 213 27.95 9.71 -6.02
CA ALA A 213 27.57 11.11 -6.10
C ALA A 213 28.49 11.99 -5.25
N TYR A 214 28.82 11.54 -4.03
CA TYR A 214 29.78 12.22 -3.16
C TYR A 214 31.16 12.33 -3.81
N GLU A 215 31.67 11.24 -4.39
CA GLU A 215 32.95 11.23 -5.13
C GLU A 215 32.94 12.20 -6.32
N SER A 216 31.77 12.40 -6.95
CA SER A 216 31.53 13.36 -8.03
C SER A 216 31.25 14.80 -7.56
N GLY A 217 31.42 15.10 -6.26
CA GLY A 217 31.34 16.45 -5.70
C GLY A 217 29.93 16.91 -5.32
N VAL A 218 29.00 15.98 -5.10
CA VAL A 218 27.73 16.26 -4.41
C VAL A 218 28.01 16.45 -2.92
N THR A 219 27.40 17.46 -2.32
CA THR A 219 27.71 17.88 -0.94
C THR A 219 26.65 17.52 0.08
N TRP A 220 25.41 17.28 -0.34
CA TRP A 220 24.31 16.82 0.53
C TRP A 220 23.86 15.40 0.16
N LEU A 221 23.86 14.52 1.15
CA LEU A 221 23.51 13.11 0.98
C LEU A 221 22.28 12.80 1.83
N ASP A 222 21.16 12.48 1.18
CA ASP A 222 19.96 12.05 1.88
C ASP A 222 20.07 10.58 2.29
N VAL A 223 19.63 10.28 3.51
CA VAL A 223 19.56 8.93 4.08
C VAL A 223 18.31 8.78 4.95
N THR A 224 17.97 7.53 5.26
CA THR A 224 16.98 7.20 6.29
C THR A 224 17.40 5.97 7.10
N VAL A 225 16.99 5.91 8.37
CA VAL A 225 17.29 4.79 9.28
C VAL A 225 16.67 3.51 8.75
N THR A 226 17.43 2.42 8.64
CA THR A 226 17.03 1.16 7.95
C THR A 226 16.63 1.33 6.49
N GLY A 227 16.87 2.51 5.90
CA GLY A 227 16.38 2.85 4.58
C GLY A 227 14.86 3.05 4.55
N MET A 228 14.19 3.26 5.69
CA MET A 228 12.73 3.46 5.73
C MET A 228 12.32 4.60 4.79
N GLY A 229 11.46 4.30 3.82
CA GLY A 229 11.18 5.21 2.71
C GLY A 229 10.30 4.57 1.65
N ARG A 230 9.67 5.36 0.78
CA ARG A 230 8.74 4.84 -0.24
C ARG A 230 9.37 3.70 -1.07
N GLY A 231 8.58 2.68 -1.42
CA GLY A 231 9.06 1.57 -2.25
C GLY A 231 10.03 0.65 -1.50
N ALA A 232 11.17 0.30 -2.10
CA ALA A 232 12.19 -0.48 -1.41
C ALA A 232 12.99 0.31 -0.35
N GLY A 233 12.66 1.58 -0.13
CA GLY A 233 13.37 2.46 0.79
C GLY A 233 14.46 3.32 0.14
N ASN A 234 15.32 3.88 0.98
CA ASN A 234 16.40 4.80 0.60
C ASN A 234 17.78 4.29 1.01
N ALA A 235 18.83 5.09 0.76
CA ALA A 235 20.15 4.84 1.35
C ALA A 235 20.05 4.79 2.88
N GLN A 236 20.60 3.73 3.47
CA GLN A 236 20.48 3.47 4.91
C GLN A 236 21.48 4.34 5.70
N THR A 237 20.99 5.11 6.67
CA THR A 237 21.80 6.00 7.53
C THR A 237 22.94 5.21 8.18
N GLU A 238 22.63 4.09 8.82
CA GLU A 238 23.59 3.25 9.53
C GLU A 238 24.69 2.70 8.62
N ASN A 239 24.37 2.36 7.37
CA ASN A 239 25.36 1.84 6.42
C ASN A 239 26.27 2.93 5.89
N LEU A 240 25.71 4.10 5.53
CA LEU A 240 26.52 5.23 5.10
C LEU A 240 27.49 5.63 6.21
N LEU A 241 27.01 5.76 7.45
CA LEU A 241 27.86 6.08 8.59
C LEU A 241 28.90 4.99 8.88
N ALA A 242 28.57 3.70 8.71
CA ALA A 242 29.52 2.61 8.85
C ALA A 242 30.66 2.70 7.82
N VAL A 243 30.35 3.03 6.56
CA VAL A 243 31.35 3.23 5.50
C VAL A 243 32.23 4.43 5.82
N LEU A 244 31.63 5.57 6.20
CA LEU A 244 32.34 6.80 6.53
C LEU A 244 33.18 6.69 7.81
N SER A 245 32.83 5.80 8.75
CA SER A 245 33.61 5.59 9.98
C SER A 245 35.03 5.05 9.72
N LYS A 246 35.28 4.51 8.52
CA LYS A 246 36.60 4.06 8.09
C LYS A 246 37.51 5.19 7.61
N THR A 247 36.99 6.41 7.51
CA THR A 247 37.73 7.63 7.16
C THR A 247 37.65 8.64 8.30
N GLU A 248 38.43 9.72 8.24
CA GLU A 248 38.30 10.83 9.20
C GLU A 248 36.98 11.58 8.95
N SER A 249 35.91 11.13 9.61
CA SER A 249 34.57 11.69 9.50
C SER A 249 34.08 12.22 10.86
N PRO A 250 33.38 13.37 10.91
CA PRO A 250 32.86 13.90 12.17
C PRO A 250 31.69 13.08 12.73
N TYR A 251 31.01 12.28 11.90
CA TYR A 251 29.79 11.56 12.25
C TYR A 251 30.02 10.37 13.20
N GLN A 252 29.00 10.02 13.98
CA GLN A 252 29.05 8.91 14.94
C GLN A 252 27.98 7.87 14.59
N ALA A 253 28.38 6.65 14.23
CA ALA A 253 27.43 5.62 13.80
C ALA A 253 26.70 4.91 14.96
N SER A 254 27.36 4.79 16.13
CA SER A 254 26.85 4.01 17.27
C SER A 254 25.46 4.42 17.77
N PRO A 255 25.09 5.72 17.87
CA PRO A 255 23.74 6.10 18.29
C PRO A 255 22.64 5.59 17.35
N ILE A 256 22.91 5.54 16.05
CA ILE A 256 21.94 5.03 15.06
C ILE A 256 21.76 3.51 15.20
N TYR A 257 22.82 2.76 15.54
CA TYR A 257 22.71 1.30 15.70
C TYR A 257 21.76 0.90 16.83
N ASP A 258 21.80 1.60 17.97
CA ASP A 258 20.88 1.35 19.09
C ASP A 258 19.42 1.66 18.68
N LEU A 259 19.22 2.76 17.95
CA LEU A 259 17.92 3.13 17.39
C LEU A 259 17.37 2.05 16.45
N VAL A 260 18.22 1.52 15.56
CA VAL A 260 17.86 0.42 14.63
C VAL A 260 17.39 -0.81 15.39
N VAL A 261 18.20 -1.29 16.34
CA VAL A 261 17.92 -2.54 17.07
C VAL A 261 16.65 -2.43 17.93
N ARG A 262 16.41 -1.27 18.56
CA ARG A 262 15.28 -1.11 19.49
C ARG A 262 13.94 -0.84 18.81
N TYR A 263 13.95 -0.11 17.70
CA TYR A 263 12.71 0.39 17.10
C TYR A 263 12.56 -0.03 15.64
N PHE A 264 13.54 0.31 14.79
CA PHE A 264 13.35 0.22 13.34
C PHE A 264 13.43 -1.20 12.80
N ASP A 265 14.18 -2.14 13.40
CA ASP A 265 14.19 -3.54 12.97
C ASP A 265 12.82 -4.21 13.16
N LYS A 266 12.13 -3.89 14.25
CA LYS A 266 10.75 -4.37 14.49
C LYS A 266 9.79 -3.75 13.48
N MET A 267 9.85 -2.44 13.30
CA MET A 267 8.97 -1.75 12.37
C MET A 267 9.21 -2.22 10.92
N GLN A 268 10.46 -2.47 10.52
CA GLN A 268 10.78 -2.98 9.20
C GLN A 268 10.11 -4.33 8.94
N LYS A 269 10.08 -5.22 9.94
CA LYS A 269 9.38 -6.52 9.85
C LYS A 269 7.87 -6.36 9.81
N GLU A 270 7.32 -5.36 10.50
CA GLU A 270 5.88 -5.09 10.57
C GLU A 270 5.34 -4.47 9.27
N TYR A 271 6.05 -3.49 8.71
CA TYR A 271 5.62 -2.75 7.53
C TYR A 271 6.24 -3.25 6.21
N GLY A 272 7.28 -4.09 6.28
CA GLY A 272 7.83 -4.81 5.13
C GLY A 272 8.66 -3.99 4.14
N TRP A 273 9.23 -2.85 4.54
CA TRP A 273 10.08 -2.07 3.63
C TRP A 273 11.45 -2.70 3.39
N GLY A 274 11.99 -2.49 2.19
CA GLY A 274 13.29 -2.99 1.78
C GLY A 274 13.29 -3.50 0.35
N SER A 275 14.48 -3.61 -0.23
CA SER A 275 14.64 -4.17 -1.57
C SER A 275 14.24 -5.63 -1.61
N ASN A 276 13.45 -5.99 -2.63
CA ASN A 276 13.07 -7.35 -2.95
C ASN A 276 12.96 -7.51 -4.46
N PHE A 277 12.76 -8.74 -4.92
CA PHE A 277 12.69 -9.06 -6.34
C PHE A 277 11.61 -8.27 -7.11
N LEU A 278 10.45 -8.02 -6.48
CA LEU A 278 9.33 -7.32 -7.12
C LEU A 278 9.62 -5.83 -7.29
N TYR A 279 10.23 -5.19 -6.29
CA TYR A 279 10.72 -3.81 -6.44
C TYR A 279 11.84 -3.71 -7.48
N PHE A 280 12.72 -4.71 -7.53
CA PHE A 280 13.81 -4.74 -8.51
C PHE A 280 13.26 -4.80 -9.95
N ILE A 281 12.32 -5.73 -10.22
CA ILE A 281 11.69 -5.85 -11.54
C ILE A 281 10.87 -4.61 -11.87
N GLY A 282 10.10 -4.06 -10.91
CA GLY A 282 9.35 -2.82 -11.12
C GLY A 282 10.25 -1.64 -11.53
N ALA A 283 11.37 -1.45 -10.83
CA ALA A 283 12.33 -0.38 -11.14
C ALA A 283 13.03 -0.59 -12.50
N GLN A 284 13.40 -1.83 -12.83
CA GLN A 284 13.97 -2.17 -14.15
C GLN A 284 13.01 -1.85 -15.31
N ASN A 285 11.71 -1.78 -15.02
CA ASN A 285 10.64 -1.53 -15.97
C ASN A 285 10.02 -0.13 -15.85
N ASP A 286 10.71 0.82 -15.19
CA ASP A 286 10.26 2.20 -14.99
C ASP A 286 8.89 2.34 -14.29
N VAL A 287 8.48 1.34 -13.50
CA VAL A 287 7.22 1.34 -12.75
C VAL A 287 7.40 2.11 -11.45
N HIS A 288 6.46 3.01 -11.15
CA HIS A 288 6.49 3.79 -9.92
C HIS A 288 6.42 2.88 -8.67
N PRO A 289 7.29 3.07 -7.66
CA PRO A 289 7.41 2.16 -6.51
C PRO A 289 6.12 1.98 -5.70
N THR A 290 5.26 3.00 -5.64
CA THR A 290 3.96 2.92 -4.94
C THR A 290 3.04 1.84 -5.51
N TYR A 291 3.13 1.52 -6.80
CA TYR A 291 2.35 0.41 -7.36
C TYR A 291 2.74 -0.93 -6.72
N VAL A 292 4.04 -1.23 -6.72
CA VAL A 292 4.57 -2.46 -6.11
C VAL A 292 4.30 -2.50 -4.61
N GLN A 293 4.44 -1.35 -3.94
CA GLN A 293 4.12 -1.24 -2.51
C GLN A 293 2.65 -1.57 -2.21
N ASN A 294 1.71 -1.05 -3.00
CA ASN A 294 0.29 -1.34 -2.82
C ASN A 294 -0.03 -2.81 -3.10
N LEU A 295 0.56 -3.38 -4.15
CA LEU A 295 0.42 -4.81 -4.48
C LEU A 295 0.95 -5.71 -3.36
N LEU A 296 2.08 -5.36 -2.76
CA LEU A 296 2.69 -6.12 -1.65
C LEU A 296 1.93 -5.97 -0.33
N SER A 297 1.28 -4.83 -0.10
CA SER A 297 0.50 -4.59 1.11
C SER A 297 -0.87 -5.28 1.11
N ASP A 298 -1.30 -5.81 -0.04
CA ASP A 298 -2.60 -6.42 -0.21
C ASP A 298 -2.46 -7.95 -0.26
N GLU A 299 -2.83 -8.61 0.85
CA GLU A 299 -2.74 -10.06 1.01
C GLU A 299 -3.65 -10.85 0.04
N ARG A 300 -4.53 -10.18 -0.70
CA ARG A 300 -5.40 -10.82 -1.70
C ARG A 300 -4.61 -11.32 -2.91
N TYR A 301 -3.50 -10.65 -3.26
CA TYR A 301 -2.77 -10.95 -4.49
C TYR A 301 -1.67 -11.99 -4.29
N GLY A 302 -1.72 -13.04 -5.10
CA GLY A 302 -0.67 -14.04 -5.19
C GLY A 302 0.56 -13.53 -5.96
N PRO A 303 1.72 -14.21 -5.84
CA PRO A 303 2.95 -13.83 -6.54
C PRO A 303 2.77 -13.68 -8.06
N ASP A 304 2.02 -14.58 -8.70
CA ASP A 304 1.81 -14.56 -10.16
C ASP A 304 0.98 -13.35 -10.61
N GLU A 305 -0.03 -12.97 -9.82
CA GLU A 305 -0.88 -11.81 -10.10
C GLU A 305 -0.08 -10.50 -9.97
N ILE A 306 0.76 -10.41 -8.94
CA ILE A 306 1.64 -9.27 -8.74
C ILE A 306 2.63 -9.14 -9.90
N VAL A 307 3.22 -10.25 -10.37
CA VAL A 307 4.12 -10.24 -11.53
C VAL A 307 3.38 -9.80 -12.80
N GLY A 308 2.21 -10.36 -13.09
CA GLY A 308 1.39 -9.96 -14.25
C GLY A 308 0.97 -8.48 -14.20
N ALA A 309 0.62 -7.97 -13.02
CA ALA A 309 0.30 -6.56 -12.83
C ALA A 309 1.53 -5.66 -13.09
N ILE A 310 2.72 -6.07 -12.64
CA ILE A 310 3.98 -5.33 -12.92
C ILE A 310 4.29 -5.32 -14.42
N GLU A 311 4.11 -6.45 -15.13
CA GLU A 311 4.30 -6.51 -16.58
C GLU A 311 3.33 -5.58 -17.33
N TYR A 312 2.07 -5.53 -16.92
CA TYR A 312 1.11 -4.60 -17.48
C TYR A 312 1.51 -3.14 -17.22
N LEU A 313 1.87 -2.81 -15.98
CA LEU A 313 2.27 -1.45 -15.59
C LEU A 313 3.51 -0.98 -16.35
N SER A 314 4.45 -1.89 -16.63
CA SER A 314 5.60 -1.66 -17.50
C SER A 314 5.17 -1.24 -18.90
N ASN A 315 4.31 -2.04 -19.53
CA ASN A 315 3.79 -1.76 -20.88
C ASN A 315 3.01 -0.44 -20.94
N ALA A 316 2.30 -0.09 -19.87
CA ALA A 316 1.56 1.15 -19.73
C ALA A 316 2.45 2.38 -19.41
N LYS A 317 3.77 2.20 -19.24
CA LYS A 317 4.74 3.25 -18.86
C LYS A 317 4.33 4.00 -17.58
N ALA A 318 3.87 3.26 -16.58
CA ALA A 318 3.32 3.78 -15.33
C ALA A 318 4.41 4.33 -14.37
N SER A 319 5.12 5.36 -14.82
CA SER A 319 6.21 6.03 -14.10
C SER A 319 5.73 7.03 -13.03
N SER A 320 4.43 7.31 -12.98
CA SER A 320 3.77 8.06 -11.90
C SER A 320 2.57 7.27 -11.38
N TYR A 321 2.29 7.37 -10.07
CA TYR A 321 1.19 6.63 -9.48
C TYR A 321 -0.18 7.18 -9.84
N ASN A 322 -1.08 6.29 -10.25
CA ASN A 322 -2.49 6.52 -10.52
C ASN A 322 -3.28 5.25 -10.12
N GLY A 323 -4.16 5.37 -9.13
CA GLY A 323 -4.96 4.25 -8.60
C GLY A 323 -5.81 3.54 -9.67
N LYS A 324 -6.37 4.27 -10.64
CA LYS A 324 -7.18 3.68 -11.71
C LYS A 324 -6.37 2.76 -12.63
N VAL A 325 -5.09 3.08 -12.84
CA VAL A 325 -4.18 2.26 -13.64
C VAL A 325 -3.83 0.97 -12.89
N LEU A 326 -3.67 1.04 -11.56
CA LEU A 326 -3.49 -0.15 -10.73
C LEU A 326 -4.73 -1.05 -10.79
N GLU A 327 -5.92 -0.49 -10.65
CA GLU A 327 -7.18 -1.24 -10.80
C GLU A 327 -7.29 -1.90 -12.18
N GLN A 328 -6.89 -1.22 -13.26
CA GLN A 328 -6.85 -1.82 -14.59
C GLN A 328 -5.82 -2.94 -14.71
N ALA A 329 -4.62 -2.75 -14.14
CA ALA A 329 -3.58 -3.78 -14.12
C ALA A 329 -4.07 -5.06 -13.44
N LEU A 330 -4.80 -4.90 -12.35
CA LEU A 330 -5.43 -5.99 -11.60
C LEU A 330 -6.58 -6.63 -12.38
N LYS A 331 -7.41 -5.81 -13.07
CA LYS A 331 -8.51 -6.29 -13.93
C LYS A 331 -8.03 -7.02 -15.21
N LEU A 332 -6.82 -6.74 -15.71
CA LEU A 332 -6.33 -7.32 -16.96
C LEU A 332 -5.69 -8.71 -16.82
N ASN A 333 -5.36 -9.14 -15.59
CA ASN A 333 -5.15 -10.56 -15.32
C ASN A 333 -6.47 -11.38 -15.41
N ASP A 334 -7.63 -10.70 -15.33
CA ASP A 334 -8.96 -11.29 -15.56
C ASP A 334 -9.47 -11.11 -17.02
N GLN A 335 -8.76 -10.38 -17.90
CA GLN A 335 -9.19 -10.13 -19.28
C GLN A 335 -8.41 -10.97 -20.31
N ILE A 336 -8.64 -12.27 -20.26
CA ILE A 336 -8.81 -13.04 -21.50
C ILE A 336 -10.34 -13.04 -21.74
N ASP A 337 -10.83 -13.02 -22.98
CA ASP A 337 -12.23 -13.33 -23.32
C ASP A 337 -12.54 -14.77 -22.87
N ILE A 338 -12.64 -15.00 -21.57
CA ILE A 338 -13.05 -16.25 -20.98
C ILE A 338 -14.55 -16.12 -20.78
N GLU A 339 -15.28 -17.10 -21.32
CA GLU A 339 -16.69 -17.28 -21.05
C GLU A 339 -16.92 -17.25 -19.52
N GLU A 340 -17.48 -16.15 -19.03
CA GLU A 340 -17.74 -15.93 -17.60
C GLU A 340 -18.91 -16.80 -17.09
N ASP A 341 -19.65 -17.40 -18.01
CA ASP A 341 -20.73 -18.33 -17.74
C ASP A 341 -20.16 -19.70 -17.32
N GLY A 342 -20.67 -20.19 -16.20
CA GLY A 342 -20.44 -21.55 -15.76
C GLY A 342 -21.46 -22.52 -16.36
N SER A 343 -21.70 -23.61 -15.63
CA SER A 343 -22.66 -24.64 -16.00
C SER A 343 -24.04 -24.41 -15.37
N ASN A 344 -25.06 -25.03 -15.94
CA ASN A 344 -26.42 -25.08 -15.37
C ASN A 344 -26.58 -26.15 -14.27
N GLU A 345 -25.50 -26.78 -13.79
CA GLU A 345 -25.57 -27.93 -12.88
C GLU A 345 -26.04 -27.58 -11.45
N LEU A 346 -25.97 -26.29 -11.06
CA LEU A 346 -26.45 -25.85 -9.76
C LEU A 346 -27.95 -25.55 -9.74
N ILE A 347 -28.60 -25.36 -10.89
CA ILE A 347 -30.01 -24.95 -10.94
C ILE A 347 -30.88 -25.99 -10.20
N GLY A 348 -31.63 -25.52 -9.19
CA GLY A 348 -32.54 -26.38 -8.40
C GLY A 348 -31.85 -27.43 -7.53
N ARG A 349 -30.52 -27.39 -7.38
CA ARG A 349 -29.76 -28.41 -6.64
C ARG A 349 -30.11 -28.48 -5.15
N PHE A 350 -30.67 -27.40 -4.61
CA PHE A 350 -31.07 -27.21 -3.22
C PHE A 350 -32.59 -27.03 -3.09
N ASP A 351 -33.37 -27.54 -4.05
CA ASP A 351 -34.83 -27.43 -4.11
C ASP A 351 -35.49 -27.76 -2.76
N ASN A 352 -36.28 -26.80 -2.26
CA ASN A 352 -37.09 -26.91 -1.03
C ASN A 352 -36.29 -27.25 0.24
N ARG A 353 -34.98 -26.99 0.25
CA ARG A 353 -34.09 -27.27 1.38
C ARG A 353 -33.51 -25.99 1.94
N GLU A 354 -33.40 -25.92 3.25
CA GLU A 354 -32.63 -24.86 3.90
C GLU A 354 -31.14 -25.04 3.56
N VAL A 355 -30.46 -23.94 3.30
CA VAL A 355 -29.00 -23.88 3.15
C VAL A 355 -28.38 -23.18 4.35
N LEU A 356 -27.40 -23.82 4.98
CA LEU A 356 -26.56 -23.24 6.02
C LEU A 356 -25.16 -22.95 5.44
N ILE A 357 -24.78 -21.68 5.39
CA ILE A 357 -23.46 -21.23 4.95
C ILE A 357 -22.58 -21.01 6.19
N ILE A 358 -21.41 -21.63 6.18
CA ILE A 358 -20.43 -21.56 7.27
C ILE A 358 -19.24 -20.70 6.84
N GLY A 359 -19.05 -19.58 7.53
CA GLY A 359 -17.94 -18.65 7.37
C GLY A 359 -16.68 -19.03 8.17
N GLY A 360 -15.74 -18.10 8.24
CA GLY A 360 -14.43 -18.29 8.90
C GLY A 360 -14.31 -17.71 10.31
N GLY A 361 -15.36 -17.07 10.84
CA GLY A 361 -15.33 -16.37 12.13
C GLY A 361 -15.02 -17.28 13.33
N GLU A 362 -14.51 -16.67 14.39
CA GLU A 362 -14.22 -17.35 15.66
C GLU A 362 -15.49 -17.92 16.32
N SER A 363 -16.65 -17.34 16.02
CA SER A 363 -17.94 -17.84 16.51
C SER A 363 -18.22 -19.28 16.07
N VAL A 364 -17.67 -19.75 14.93
CA VAL A 364 -17.79 -21.15 14.52
C VAL A 364 -17.14 -22.09 15.53
N LEU A 365 -15.96 -21.73 16.04
CA LEU A 365 -15.28 -22.51 17.07
C LEU A 365 -16.01 -22.38 18.41
N LYS A 366 -16.39 -21.16 18.79
CA LYS A 366 -17.07 -20.87 20.05
C LYS A 366 -18.41 -21.59 20.20
N TYR A 367 -19.21 -21.64 19.13
CA TYR A 367 -20.55 -22.23 19.11
C TYR A 367 -20.59 -23.58 18.37
N LYS A 368 -19.44 -24.23 18.19
CA LYS A 368 -19.30 -25.48 17.42
C LYS A 368 -20.37 -26.51 17.76
N ASN A 369 -20.57 -26.83 19.04
CA ASN A 369 -21.53 -27.85 19.44
C ASN A 369 -22.98 -27.47 19.08
N GLY A 370 -23.34 -26.19 19.20
CA GLY A 370 -24.65 -25.69 18.79
C GLY A 370 -24.85 -25.77 17.27
N ILE A 371 -23.81 -25.44 16.50
CA ILE A 371 -23.84 -25.57 15.03
C ILE A 371 -24.01 -27.03 14.60
N LEU A 372 -23.24 -27.95 15.18
CA LEU A 372 -23.35 -29.39 14.86
C LEU A 372 -24.70 -29.98 15.30
N GLY A 373 -25.23 -29.54 16.44
CA GLY A 373 -26.57 -29.88 16.90
C GLY A 373 -27.63 -29.40 15.91
N TYR A 374 -27.57 -28.13 15.51
CA TYR A 374 -28.46 -27.55 14.50
C TYR A 374 -28.44 -28.34 13.19
N ILE A 375 -27.24 -28.67 12.67
CA ILE A 375 -27.11 -29.44 11.43
C ILE A 375 -27.73 -30.83 11.59
N SER A 376 -27.54 -31.48 12.74
CA SER A 376 -28.08 -32.83 12.99
C SER A 376 -29.61 -32.82 13.11
N GLU A 377 -30.18 -31.78 13.72
CA GLU A 377 -31.62 -31.67 13.98
C GLU A 377 -32.40 -31.17 12.77
N HIS A 378 -31.91 -30.11 12.11
CA HIS A 378 -32.62 -29.44 11.02
C HIS A 378 -32.26 -30.04 9.66
N ASN A 379 -31.15 -30.78 9.60
CA ASN A 379 -30.61 -31.37 8.38
C ASN A 379 -30.65 -30.36 7.22
N PRO A 380 -29.97 -29.19 7.30
CA PRO A 380 -29.84 -28.26 6.19
C PRO A 380 -28.84 -28.81 5.16
N ILE A 381 -28.75 -28.18 3.98
CA ILE A 381 -27.61 -28.35 3.08
C ILE A 381 -26.49 -27.43 3.55
N VAL A 382 -25.31 -27.98 3.81
CA VAL A 382 -24.21 -27.22 4.40
C VAL A 382 -23.17 -26.81 3.35
N LEU A 383 -23.03 -25.49 3.15
CA LEU A 383 -21.99 -24.88 2.32
C LEU A 383 -20.88 -24.30 3.19
N SER A 384 -19.67 -24.86 3.13
CA SER A 384 -18.50 -24.32 3.84
C SER A 384 -17.71 -23.37 2.94
N ILE A 385 -17.59 -22.10 3.33
CA ILE A 385 -16.71 -21.13 2.66
C ILE A 385 -15.27 -21.52 2.96
N ASN A 386 -14.53 -21.92 1.92
CA ASN A 386 -13.21 -22.55 2.04
C ASN A 386 -13.23 -23.81 2.94
N VAL A 387 -12.08 -24.46 3.07
CA VAL A 387 -11.91 -25.58 4.01
C VAL A 387 -11.92 -25.05 5.45
N ASN A 388 -12.96 -25.39 6.22
CA ASN A 388 -13.09 -24.99 7.62
C ASN A 388 -12.54 -26.08 8.56
N LYS A 389 -11.52 -25.76 9.37
CA LYS A 389 -10.90 -26.70 10.31
C LYS A 389 -11.76 -27.00 11.55
N ASN A 390 -12.74 -26.15 11.84
CA ASN A 390 -13.54 -26.22 13.06
C ASN A 390 -14.77 -27.12 12.87
N VAL A 391 -15.23 -27.33 11.64
CA VAL A 391 -16.38 -28.17 11.30
C VAL A 391 -15.90 -29.48 10.66
N PRO A 392 -16.26 -30.64 11.22
CA PRO A 392 -15.87 -31.93 10.63
C PRO A 392 -16.47 -32.15 9.23
N VAL A 393 -15.75 -32.85 8.36
CA VAL A 393 -16.09 -33.03 6.94
C VAL A 393 -17.42 -33.75 6.74
N GLU A 394 -17.80 -34.64 7.66
CA GLU A 394 -19.06 -35.37 7.62
C GLU A 394 -20.31 -34.47 7.71
N TYR A 395 -20.17 -33.25 8.26
CA TYR A 395 -21.23 -32.25 8.36
C TYR A 395 -21.24 -31.26 7.19
N VAL A 396 -20.33 -31.40 6.23
CA VAL A 396 -20.25 -30.51 5.06
C VAL A 396 -20.76 -31.25 3.83
N ASP A 397 -21.67 -30.61 3.09
CA ASP A 397 -22.17 -31.14 1.82
C ASP A 397 -21.37 -30.60 0.63
N TYR A 398 -21.04 -29.31 0.66
CA TYR A 398 -20.27 -28.65 -0.39
C TYR A 398 -19.25 -27.68 0.20
N TYR A 399 -18.10 -27.58 -0.45
CA TYR A 399 -17.17 -26.47 -0.28
C TYR A 399 -17.45 -25.39 -1.33
N ILE A 400 -17.22 -24.13 -1.00
CA ILE A 400 -17.38 -23.02 -1.95
C ILE A 400 -16.21 -22.05 -1.88
N ILE A 401 -15.69 -21.69 -3.05
CA ILE A 401 -14.59 -20.72 -3.23
C ILE A 401 -14.90 -19.83 -4.44
N SER A 402 -14.49 -18.55 -4.39
CA SER A 402 -14.70 -17.57 -5.47
C SER A 402 -13.39 -17.00 -6.03
N HIS A 403 -12.27 -17.24 -5.36
CA HIS A 403 -10.94 -16.74 -5.72
C HIS A 403 -9.86 -17.77 -5.34
N ASN A 404 -8.69 -17.68 -5.96
CA ASN A 404 -7.61 -18.67 -5.85
C ASN A 404 -6.66 -18.46 -4.66
N ALA A 405 -6.51 -17.24 -4.11
CA ALA A 405 -5.49 -16.93 -3.08
C ALA A 405 -5.43 -17.93 -1.91
N LYS A 406 -6.57 -18.17 -1.22
CA LYS A 406 -6.62 -19.13 -0.10
C LYS A 406 -6.57 -20.59 -0.56
N PHE A 407 -7.06 -20.86 -1.76
CA PHE A 407 -6.94 -22.17 -2.40
C PHE A 407 -5.47 -22.55 -2.65
N LEU A 408 -4.65 -21.60 -3.13
CA LEU A 408 -3.23 -21.81 -3.39
C LEU A 408 -2.41 -21.91 -2.10
N ALA A 409 -2.75 -21.13 -1.07
CA ALA A 409 -2.10 -21.24 0.24
C ALA A 409 -2.36 -22.60 0.91
N GLU A 410 -3.50 -23.23 0.62
CA GLU A 410 -3.96 -24.45 1.30
C GLU A 410 -4.13 -25.65 0.35
N ARG A 411 -3.37 -25.73 -0.76
CA ARG A 411 -3.48 -26.78 -1.81
C ARG A 411 -3.59 -28.19 -1.27
N SER A 412 -2.83 -28.53 -0.23
CA SER A 412 -2.85 -29.85 0.41
C SER A 412 -4.21 -30.23 0.99
N LYS A 413 -4.96 -29.25 1.52
CA LYS A 413 -6.31 -29.46 2.05
C LYS A 413 -7.32 -29.71 0.93
N TYR A 414 -7.22 -28.95 -0.16
CA TYR A 414 -8.12 -29.08 -1.31
C TYR A 414 -7.91 -30.41 -2.06
N LYS A 415 -6.67 -30.89 -2.12
CA LYS A 415 -6.35 -32.22 -2.66
C LYS A 415 -6.91 -33.37 -1.81
N ALA A 416 -7.13 -33.13 -0.52
CA ALA A 416 -7.66 -34.12 0.43
C ALA A 416 -9.20 -34.07 0.56
N LEU A 417 -9.89 -33.20 -0.20
CA LEU A 417 -11.34 -33.09 -0.13
C LEU A 417 -12.03 -34.37 -0.59
N THR A 418 -13.12 -34.71 0.09
CA THR A 418 -13.98 -35.87 -0.25
C THR A 418 -15.41 -35.44 -0.60
N LYS A 419 -15.72 -34.15 -0.49
CA LYS A 419 -17.03 -33.56 -0.79
C LYS A 419 -16.92 -32.67 -2.03
N PRO A 420 -18.03 -32.48 -2.78
CA PRO A 420 -18.05 -31.60 -3.93
C PRO A 420 -17.65 -30.15 -3.62
N ILE A 421 -17.20 -29.44 -4.64
CA ILE A 421 -16.83 -28.02 -4.57
C ILE A 421 -17.58 -27.19 -5.61
N ILE A 422 -17.96 -25.98 -5.23
CA ILE A 422 -18.58 -24.97 -6.09
C ILE A 422 -17.57 -23.85 -6.30
N LEU A 423 -17.24 -23.54 -7.56
CA LEU A 423 -16.29 -22.50 -7.91
C LEU A 423 -16.53 -21.96 -9.34
N PRO A 424 -16.14 -20.72 -9.65
CA PRO A 424 -16.15 -20.20 -11.02
C PRO A 424 -14.90 -20.65 -11.77
N LYS A 425 -14.97 -21.68 -12.62
CA LYS A 425 -13.77 -22.30 -13.21
C LYS A 425 -12.92 -21.32 -14.02
N HIS A 426 -13.54 -20.35 -14.67
CA HIS A 426 -12.83 -19.36 -15.48
C HIS A 426 -11.84 -18.50 -14.66
N ARG A 427 -12.03 -18.40 -13.33
CA ARG A 427 -11.11 -17.68 -12.43
C ARG A 427 -9.97 -18.55 -11.90
N PHE A 428 -9.82 -19.78 -12.40
CA PHE A 428 -8.75 -20.70 -12.04
C PHE A 428 -8.10 -21.23 -13.31
N ASN A 429 -6.77 -21.19 -13.39
CA ASN A 429 -6.05 -21.75 -14.52
C ASN A 429 -6.01 -23.29 -14.46
N LYS A 430 -5.57 -23.93 -15.55
CA LYS A 430 -5.55 -25.39 -15.66
C LYS A 430 -4.67 -26.07 -14.62
N ASP A 431 -3.52 -25.46 -14.29
CA ASP A 431 -2.59 -26.01 -13.31
C ASP A 431 -3.17 -25.89 -11.90
N GLU A 432 -3.86 -24.79 -11.60
CA GLU A 432 -4.57 -24.58 -10.33
C GLU A 432 -5.68 -25.62 -10.14
N LEU A 433 -6.54 -25.79 -11.14
CA LEU A 433 -7.62 -26.78 -11.09
C LEU A 433 -7.08 -28.22 -10.94
N SER A 434 -5.86 -28.51 -11.42
CA SER A 434 -5.23 -29.82 -11.27
C SER A 434 -4.89 -30.20 -9.82
N TYR A 435 -4.86 -29.22 -8.89
CA TYR A 435 -4.65 -29.50 -7.46
C TYR A 435 -5.89 -30.01 -6.74
N LEU A 436 -7.09 -29.85 -7.31
CA LEU A 436 -8.31 -30.42 -6.75
C LEU A 436 -8.23 -31.95 -6.78
N ASN A 437 -8.88 -32.59 -5.81
CA ASN A 437 -9.02 -34.03 -5.84
C ASN A 437 -9.76 -34.45 -7.14
N PRO A 438 -9.19 -35.30 -8.01
CA PRO A 438 -9.86 -35.69 -9.25
C PRO A 438 -11.15 -36.50 -9.03
N GLU A 439 -11.38 -37.02 -7.81
CA GLU A 439 -12.56 -37.81 -7.47
C GLU A 439 -13.76 -36.96 -7.01
N ILE A 440 -13.56 -35.68 -6.67
CA ILE A 440 -14.67 -34.82 -6.24
C ILE A 440 -15.40 -34.21 -7.42
N LYS A 441 -16.71 -34.01 -7.28
CA LYS A 441 -17.49 -33.26 -8.26
C LYS A 441 -17.22 -31.75 -8.13
N VAL A 442 -16.89 -31.11 -9.24
CA VAL A 442 -16.74 -29.64 -9.34
C VAL A 442 -17.97 -29.07 -10.04
N PHE A 443 -18.72 -28.23 -9.33
CA PHE A 443 -19.81 -27.45 -9.88
C PHE A 443 -19.28 -26.10 -10.33
N ASP A 444 -19.38 -25.85 -11.64
CA ASP A 444 -18.95 -24.61 -12.24
C ASP A 444 -20.11 -23.62 -12.26
N TYR A 445 -19.98 -22.50 -11.53
CA TYR A 445 -20.96 -21.42 -11.54
C TYR A 445 -20.25 -20.09 -11.71
N GLY A 446 -20.61 -19.37 -12.77
CA GLY A 446 -19.95 -18.14 -13.17
C GLY A 446 -20.01 -17.03 -12.11
N LEU A 447 -19.03 -16.15 -12.16
CA LEU A 447 -18.84 -15.05 -11.24
C LEU A 447 -18.28 -13.85 -12.00
N ARG A 448 -19.05 -12.78 -12.02
CA ARG A 448 -18.65 -11.47 -12.53
C ARG A 448 -18.56 -10.48 -11.38
N ILE A 449 -17.52 -9.67 -11.36
CA ILE A 449 -17.37 -8.60 -10.38
C ILE A 449 -17.74 -7.28 -11.05
N GLU A 450 -18.82 -6.66 -10.59
CA GLU A 450 -19.25 -5.35 -11.09
C GLU A 450 -19.73 -4.51 -9.92
N GLU A 451 -19.07 -3.36 -9.74
CA GLU A 451 -19.34 -2.42 -8.64
C GLU A 451 -20.83 -2.08 -8.58
N ASP A 452 -21.38 -2.02 -7.36
CA ASP A 452 -22.79 -1.71 -7.09
C ASP A 452 -23.85 -2.69 -7.63
N ILE A 453 -23.47 -3.78 -8.29
CA ILE A 453 -24.43 -4.75 -8.86
C ILE A 453 -24.41 -6.05 -8.06
N TYR A 454 -25.61 -6.49 -7.67
CA TYR A 454 -25.86 -7.86 -7.22
C TYR A 454 -26.98 -8.47 -8.07
N ASP A 455 -26.62 -9.42 -8.93
CA ASP A 455 -27.53 -10.07 -9.86
C ASP A 455 -27.24 -11.57 -9.96
N ILE A 456 -28.26 -12.37 -10.22
CA ILE A 456 -28.18 -13.84 -10.25
C ILE A 456 -28.84 -14.33 -11.52
N ALA A 457 -28.08 -15.07 -12.33
CA ALA A 457 -28.52 -15.79 -13.50
C ALA A 457 -28.26 -17.30 -13.35
N ASP A 458 -28.76 -18.06 -14.32
CA ASP A 458 -28.72 -19.53 -14.34
C ASP A 458 -27.28 -20.08 -14.35
N THR A 459 -26.40 -19.47 -15.14
CA THR A 459 -25.00 -19.89 -15.35
C THR A 459 -23.99 -19.04 -14.60
N ARG A 460 -24.38 -17.86 -14.09
CA ARG A 460 -23.46 -16.91 -13.46
C ARG A 460 -24.16 -16.01 -12.43
N CYS A 461 -23.37 -15.40 -11.55
CA CYS A 461 -23.81 -14.27 -10.74
C CYS A 461 -22.90 -13.06 -10.97
N THR A 462 -23.43 -11.87 -10.70
CA THR A 462 -22.69 -10.61 -10.65
C THR A 462 -22.74 -10.10 -9.22
N ILE A 463 -21.60 -9.83 -8.59
CA ILE A 463 -21.52 -9.34 -7.21
C ILE A 463 -20.60 -8.11 -7.13
N PRO A 464 -20.76 -7.24 -6.11
CA PRO A 464 -20.05 -5.96 -6.05
C PRO A 464 -18.57 -6.07 -5.65
N SER A 465 -18.16 -7.20 -5.06
CA SER A 465 -16.78 -7.43 -4.59
C SER A 465 -16.46 -8.93 -4.54
N GLU A 466 -15.18 -9.29 -4.42
CA GLU A 466 -14.71 -10.68 -4.47
C GLU A 466 -15.05 -11.55 -3.24
N LEU A 467 -15.89 -11.03 -2.34
CA LEU A 467 -16.27 -11.70 -1.11
C LEU A 467 -17.02 -13.01 -1.40
N THR A 468 -16.40 -14.15 -1.06
CA THR A 468 -16.96 -15.49 -1.33
C THR A 468 -18.35 -15.71 -0.73
N VAL A 469 -18.73 -14.98 0.33
CA VAL A 469 -20.08 -15.05 0.88
C VAL A 469 -21.15 -14.57 -0.10
N GLY A 470 -20.86 -13.53 -0.90
CA GLY A 470 -21.78 -13.06 -1.94
C GLY A 470 -22.00 -14.13 -3.00
N TYR A 471 -20.90 -14.75 -3.45
CA TYR A 471 -20.94 -15.88 -4.37
C TYR A 471 -21.68 -17.11 -3.78
N ALA A 472 -21.49 -17.40 -2.50
CA ALA A 472 -22.16 -18.52 -1.82
C ALA A 472 -23.67 -18.31 -1.66
N ILE A 473 -24.07 -17.08 -1.36
CA ILE A 473 -25.49 -16.71 -1.30
C ILE A 473 -26.10 -16.81 -2.71
N ALA A 474 -25.42 -16.33 -3.76
CA ALA A 474 -25.85 -16.49 -5.14
C ALA A 474 -26.01 -17.97 -5.55
N ALA A 475 -25.04 -18.82 -5.19
CA ALA A 475 -25.12 -20.26 -5.40
C ALA A 475 -26.33 -20.90 -4.68
N ALA A 476 -26.65 -20.44 -3.46
CA ALA A 476 -27.84 -20.89 -2.73
C ALA A 476 -29.15 -20.44 -3.41
N PHE A 477 -29.17 -19.24 -3.99
CA PHE A 477 -30.32 -18.72 -4.73
C PHE A 477 -30.58 -19.52 -6.02
N VAL A 478 -29.57 -19.69 -6.88
CA VAL A 478 -29.71 -20.47 -8.14
C VAL A 478 -29.98 -21.96 -7.85
N GLY A 479 -29.45 -22.47 -6.74
CA GLY A 479 -29.79 -23.78 -6.19
C GLY A 479 -31.24 -23.90 -5.70
N ASN A 480 -32.00 -22.81 -5.68
CA ASN A 480 -33.39 -22.77 -5.23
C ASN A 480 -33.61 -23.19 -3.75
N ALA A 481 -32.68 -22.80 -2.87
CA ALA A 481 -32.82 -22.99 -1.42
C ALA A 481 -34.11 -22.37 -0.87
N SER A 482 -34.78 -23.00 0.11
CA SER A 482 -36.00 -22.42 0.72
C SER A 482 -35.70 -21.26 1.68
N SER A 483 -34.57 -21.34 2.39
CA SER A 483 -34.05 -20.34 3.33
C SER A 483 -32.53 -20.38 3.33
N ILE A 484 -31.89 -19.28 3.72
CA ILE A 484 -30.42 -19.17 3.83
C ILE A 484 -30.08 -18.79 5.27
N LYS A 485 -29.26 -19.61 5.92
CA LYS A 485 -28.74 -19.39 7.27
C LYS A 485 -27.24 -19.17 7.23
N LEU A 486 -26.75 -18.29 8.10
CA LEU A 486 -25.34 -17.92 8.17
C LEU A 486 -24.79 -18.23 9.57
N VAL A 487 -23.57 -18.77 9.65
CA VAL A 487 -22.80 -18.88 10.90
C VAL A 487 -21.34 -18.53 10.66
N GLY A 488 -20.66 -17.93 11.64
CA GLY A 488 -19.24 -17.55 11.47
C GLY A 488 -19.01 -16.26 10.71
N PHE A 489 -19.95 -15.32 10.76
CA PHE A 489 -19.90 -14.01 10.11
C PHE A 489 -19.87 -12.90 11.15
N ASP A 490 -18.82 -12.89 11.97
CA ASP A 490 -18.79 -12.16 13.23
C ASP A 490 -18.66 -10.64 13.05
N GLY A 491 -18.06 -10.21 11.93
CA GLY A 491 -17.55 -8.86 11.74
C GLY A 491 -16.03 -8.82 11.73
N PHE A 492 -15.47 -7.78 11.10
CA PHE A 492 -14.06 -7.43 11.19
C PHE A 492 -13.84 -6.30 12.20
N GLU A 493 -12.59 -6.14 12.65
CA GLU A 493 -12.21 -5.08 13.57
C GLU A 493 -12.39 -3.69 12.97
N LYS A 494 -12.49 -2.68 13.84
CA LYS A 494 -12.70 -1.30 13.42
C LYS A 494 -11.50 -0.79 12.61
N GLY A 495 -11.73 -0.43 11.35
CA GLY A 495 -10.71 0.06 10.42
C GLY A 495 -10.32 -0.95 9.34
N ASP A 496 -10.83 -2.17 9.40
CA ASP A 496 -10.71 -3.15 8.32
C ASP A 496 -11.66 -2.79 7.17
N ASN A 497 -11.11 -2.55 5.97
CA ASN A 497 -11.89 -2.19 4.77
C ASN A 497 -12.92 -3.27 4.42
N ARG A 498 -12.66 -4.54 4.73
CA ARG A 498 -13.58 -5.66 4.48
C ARG A 498 -14.86 -5.55 5.28
N GLN A 499 -14.85 -4.82 6.41
CA GLN A 499 -16.06 -4.56 7.17
C GLN A 499 -17.07 -3.78 6.34
N GLN A 500 -16.62 -2.72 5.66
CA GLN A 500 -17.49 -1.88 4.84
C GLN A 500 -17.95 -2.64 3.59
N GLU A 501 -17.04 -3.35 2.92
CA GLU A 501 -17.39 -4.18 1.75
C GLU A 501 -18.46 -5.23 2.09
N MET A 502 -18.36 -5.89 3.25
CA MET A 502 -19.38 -6.85 3.71
C MET A 502 -20.73 -6.18 4.00
N VAL A 503 -20.72 -5.00 4.62
CA VAL A 503 -21.94 -4.23 4.89
C VAL A 503 -22.61 -3.84 3.57
N ASP A 504 -21.86 -3.31 2.62
CA ASP A 504 -22.36 -2.88 1.32
C ASP A 504 -22.90 -4.06 0.52
N LEU A 505 -22.20 -5.20 0.53
CA LEU A 505 -22.67 -6.45 -0.07
C LEU A 505 -24.03 -6.87 0.50
N PHE A 506 -24.19 -6.90 1.82
CA PHE A 506 -25.47 -7.28 2.43
C PHE A 506 -26.58 -6.28 2.15
N ILE A 507 -26.28 -4.98 2.03
CA ILE A 507 -27.25 -3.98 1.58
C ILE A 507 -27.75 -4.34 0.17
N LYS A 508 -26.84 -4.61 -0.78
CA LYS A 508 -27.21 -4.98 -2.16
C LYS A 508 -27.99 -6.29 -2.22
N ILE A 509 -27.60 -7.29 -1.44
CA ILE A 509 -28.34 -8.56 -1.33
C ILE A 509 -29.78 -8.32 -0.82
N ASN A 510 -29.95 -7.45 0.17
CA ASN A 510 -31.27 -7.12 0.71
C ASN A 510 -32.16 -6.33 -0.28
N GLU A 511 -31.55 -5.59 -1.21
CA GLU A 511 -32.22 -4.87 -2.31
C GLU A 511 -32.59 -5.78 -3.49
N PHE A 512 -31.95 -6.95 -3.61
CA PHE A 512 -32.19 -7.90 -4.70
C PHE A 512 -33.64 -8.42 -4.70
N LYS A 513 -34.26 -8.43 -5.90
CA LYS A 513 -35.71 -8.58 -6.09
C LYS A 513 -36.31 -9.92 -5.65
N GLN A 514 -35.52 -11.00 -5.61
CA GLN A 514 -35.96 -12.29 -5.09
C GLN A 514 -35.63 -12.38 -3.60
N LYS A 515 -36.50 -11.83 -2.74
CA LYS A 515 -36.28 -11.87 -1.29
C LYS A 515 -36.44 -13.29 -0.74
N LYS A 516 -35.32 -13.96 -0.46
CA LYS A 516 -35.26 -15.07 0.49
C LYS A 516 -34.77 -14.53 1.84
N GLU A 517 -35.31 -15.05 2.93
CA GLU A 517 -34.89 -14.63 4.25
C GLU A 517 -33.48 -15.16 4.56
N ILE A 518 -32.55 -14.24 4.78
CA ILE A 518 -31.18 -14.52 5.24
C ILE A 518 -31.12 -14.23 6.74
N LEU A 519 -30.68 -15.23 7.51
CA LEU A 519 -30.66 -15.17 8.97
C LEU A 519 -29.31 -15.66 9.51
N SER A 520 -28.62 -14.83 10.31
CA SER A 520 -27.42 -15.24 11.04
C SER A 520 -27.80 -15.97 12.32
N LEU A 521 -27.34 -17.22 12.49
CA LEU A 521 -27.61 -18.04 13.68
C LEU A 521 -26.52 -17.90 14.76
N THR A 522 -25.45 -17.17 14.45
CA THR A 522 -24.43 -16.71 15.40
C THR A 522 -24.41 -15.17 15.43
N PRO A 523 -23.91 -14.54 16.51
CA PRO A 523 -23.77 -13.09 16.57
C PRO A 523 -23.04 -12.52 15.36
N THR A 524 -23.50 -11.38 14.84
CA THR A 524 -22.92 -10.72 13.67
C THR A 524 -23.00 -9.20 13.81
N SER A 525 -22.03 -8.48 13.24
CA SER A 525 -22.08 -7.01 13.11
C SER A 525 -22.66 -6.54 11.78
N TYR A 526 -23.04 -7.45 10.88
CA TYR A 526 -23.53 -7.13 9.54
C TYR A 526 -25.05 -6.86 9.53
N PRO A 527 -25.57 -6.12 8.54
CA PRO A 527 -26.99 -5.76 8.46
C PRO A 527 -27.87 -6.93 7.96
N VAL A 528 -27.86 -8.03 8.69
CA VAL A 528 -28.69 -9.22 8.47
C VAL A 528 -29.53 -9.51 9.70
N LYS A 529 -30.67 -10.20 9.51
CA LYS A 529 -31.47 -10.62 10.66
C LYS A 529 -30.68 -11.61 11.51
N GLU A 530 -30.86 -11.54 12.82
CA GLU A 530 -30.25 -12.46 13.78
C GLU A 530 -31.27 -13.47 14.31
N GLY A 531 -30.82 -14.71 14.44
CA GLY A 531 -31.48 -15.83 15.08
C GLY A 531 -30.50 -16.56 15.99
N SER A 532 -30.75 -17.84 16.27
CA SER A 532 -29.86 -18.61 17.13
C SER A 532 -29.81 -20.08 16.74
N VAL A 533 -28.62 -20.67 16.75
CA VAL A 533 -28.43 -22.14 16.67
C VAL A 533 -29.06 -22.89 17.86
N TYR A 534 -29.47 -22.17 18.92
CA TYR A 534 -30.13 -22.74 20.10
C TYR A 534 -31.64 -22.48 20.12
N ALA A 535 -32.19 -21.84 19.09
CA ALA A 535 -33.63 -21.62 19.01
C ALA A 535 -34.36 -22.97 18.90
N PRO A 536 -35.45 -23.19 19.66
CA PRO A 536 -36.20 -24.44 19.59
C PRO A 536 -36.88 -24.58 18.23
N PHE A 537 -36.96 -25.81 17.73
CA PHE A 537 -37.75 -26.16 16.56
C PHE A 537 -39.24 -26.03 16.92
N ILE A 538 -39.99 -25.19 16.20
CA ILE A 538 -41.42 -24.94 16.41
C ILE A 538 -42.24 -25.65 15.34
#